data_AF-A0AAW1VX95-F1
#
_entry.id   AF-A0AAW1VX95-F1
#
_cell.length_a   1.000
_cell.length_b   1.000
_cell.length_c   1.000
_cell.angle_alpha   90.00
_cell.angle_beta   90.00
_cell.angle_gamma   90.00
#
_symmetry.space_group_name_H-M   'P 1'
#
loop_
_entity.id
_entity.type
_entity.pdbx_description
1 polymer ?
#
loop_
_entity_poly.entity_id
_entity_poly.type
_entity_poly.pdbx_seq_one_letter_code
_entity_poly.pdbx_strand_id
1 'polypeptide(L)'
;MSNQMDPNISSKMYFGRQVSGPGVLSTPLLSNGTETYYYLELQGISVGGNRFTIGVNSSQAFKGNVIIDSGTPVTFLPADLYTSFEAEIRKEGDLKPTDCTAQ
;
A
#
# COMPACT_ATOMS: atom_id res chain seq x y z
N MET A 1 22.85 -22.67 2.68
CA MET A 1 23.26 -21.26 2.86
C MET A 1 22.30 -20.66 3.87
N SER A 2 22.79 -20.30 5.07
CA SER A 2 21.95 -19.66 6.10
C SER A 2 21.82 -18.17 5.78
N ASN A 3 20.62 -17.73 5.40
CA ASN A 3 20.28 -16.30 5.39
C ASN A 3 20.12 -15.86 6.85
N GLN A 4 21.22 -15.60 7.53
CA GLN A 4 21.20 -15.02 8.87
C GLN A 4 21.02 -13.51 8.70
N MET A 5 19.82 -13.01 8.98
CA MET A 5 19.57 -11.56 9.09
C MET A 5 20.47 -11.01 10.21
N ASP A 6 21.24 -9.96 9.90
CA ASP A 6 21.98 -9.21 10.92
C ASP A 6 20.97 -8.44 11.79
N PRO A 7 20.87 -8.73 13.10
CA PRO A 7 19.91 -8.06 13.99
C PRO A 7 20.23 -6.58 14.23
N ASN A 8 21.35 -6.06 13.74
CA ASN A 8 21.78 -4.67 13.97
C ASN A 8 21.43 -3.69 12.83
N ILE A 9 20.63 -4.12 11.85
CA ILE A 9 20.15 -3.21 10.80
C ILE A 9 19.00 -2.37 11.35
N SER A 10 19.22 -1.06 11.52
CA SER A 10 18.23 -0.10 12.01
C SER A 10 17.90 0.97 10.96
N SER A 11 16.66 1.45 10.97
CA SER A 11 16.19 2.61 10.21
C SER A 11 15.93 3.81 11.15
N LYS A 12 15.54 4.96 10.61
CA LYS A 12 15.41 6.22 11.37
C LYS A 12 13.97 6.74 11.33
N MET A 13 13.49 7.26 12.46
CA MET A 13 12.23 8.01 12.59
C MET A 13 12.53 9.37 13.21
N TYR A 14 12.00 10.44 12.63
CA TYR A 14 12.23 11.81 13.06
C TYR A 14 10.93 12.44 13.57
N PHE A 15 10.98 13.11 14.72
CA PHE A 15 9.84 13.82 15.32
C PHE A 15 10.09 15.34 15.30
N GLY A 16 9.05 16.13 15.05
CA GLY A 16 9.09 17.60 15.15
C GLY A 16 9.91 18.34 14.07
N ARG A 17 10.57 17.62 13.16
CA ARG A 17 11.35 18.19 12.05
C ARG A 17 10.69 17.84 10.72
N GLN A 18 10.60 18.82 9.81
CA GLN A 18 10.16 18.57 8.45
C GLN A 18 11.16 17.63 7.75
N VAL A 19 10.66 16.47 7.30
CA VAL A 19 11.42 15.55 6.46
C VAL A 19 11.14 15.95 5.01
N SER A 20 12.12 16.58 4.37
CA SER A 20 12.08 16.98 2.96
C SER A 20 13.37 16.57 2.27
N GLY A 21 13.29 16.36 0.96
CA GLY A 21 14.42 15.93 0.15
C GLY A 21 14.06 15.89 -1.33
N PRO A 22 15.05 15.75 -2.22
CA PRO A 22 14.81 15.60 -3.65
C PRO A 22 13.87 14.43 -3.92
N GLY A 23 12.84 14.65 -4.75
CA GLY A 23 11.88 13.61 -5.16
C GLY A 23 10.76 13.30 -4.15
N VAL A 24 10.68 14.01 -3.03
CA VAL A 24 9.53 13.87 -2.10
C VAL A 24 8.26 14.43 -2.74
N LEU A 25 7.20 13.62 -2.77
CA LEU A 25 5.86 14.03 -3.15
C LEU A 25 4.97 14.07 -1.91
N SER A 26 3.90 14.86 -1.95
CA SER A 26 2.95 15.00 -0.86
C SER A 26 1.53 14.77 -1.36
N THR A 27 0.71 14.17 -0.49
CA THR A 27 -0.72 13.99 -0.69
C THR A 27 -1.44 14.43 0.60
N PRO A 28 -2.65 15.01 0.52
CA PRO A 28 -3.38 15.40 1.72
C PRO A 28 -3.69 14.21 2.63
N LEU A 29 -3.47 14.39 3.93
CA LEU A 29 -4.03 13.49 4.94
C LEU A 29 -5.53 13.78 5.09
N LEU A 30 -6.31 12.71 5.17
CA LEU A 30 -7.76 12.76 5.26
C LEU A 30 -8.22 12.38 6.67
N SER A 31 -9.39 12.90 7.05
CA SER A 31 -10.07 12.49 8.28
C SER A 31 -11.21 11.55 7.94
N ASN A 32 -11.24 10.41 8.62
CA ASN A 32 -12.29 9.39 8.49
C ASN A 32 -13.15 9.34 9.76
N GLY A 33 -13.30 10.47 10.47
CA GLY A 33 -14.09 10.56 11.70
C GLY A 33 -13.51 9.84 12.92
N THR A 34 -12.39 9.15 12.74
CA THR A 34 -11.53 8.61 13.80
C THR A 34 -10.12 9.15 13.58
N GLU A 35 -9.45 9.57 14.66
CA GLU A 35 -8.10 10.14 14.61
C GLU A 35 -7.00 9.06 14.74
N THR A 36 -7.37 7.79 14.62
CA THR A 36 -6.50 6.65 14.95
C THR A 36 -5.49 6.33 13.84
N TYR A 37 -5.80 6.65 12.58
CA TYR A 37 -4.98 6.24 11.43
C TYR A 37 -4.69 7.40 10.48
N TYR A 38 -3.62 7.25 9.70
CA TYR A 38 -3.26 8.14 8.60
C TYR A 38 -4.00 7.73 7.33
N TYR A 39 -5.13 8.37 7.05
CA TYR A 39 -5.94 8.07 5.87
C TYR A 39 -5.51 8.87 4.65
N LEU A 40 -5.51 8.21 3.48
CA LEU A 40 -5.30 8.82 2.18
C LEU A 40 -6.43 8.46 1.21
N GLU A 41 -6.49 9.17 0.08
CA GLU A 41 -7.35 8.81 -1.05
C GLU A 41 -6.49 8.21 -2.18
N LEU A 42 -6.61 6.91 -2.36
CA LEU A 42 -6.03 6.17 -3.46
C LEU A 42 -7.01 6.15 -4.63
N GLN A 43 -6.64 6.78 -5.75
CA GLN A 43 -7.50 6.89 -6.94
C GLN A 43 -7.36 5.71 -7.91
N GLY A 44 -6.29 4.94 -7.78
CA GLY A 44 -6.05 3.77 -8.60
C GLY A 44 -4.61 3.29 -8.54
N ILE A 45 -4.43 2.04 -8.92
CA ILE A 45 -3.14 1.33 -8.99
C ILE A 45 -2.92 0.85 -10.43
N SER A 46 -1.68 0.58 -10.83
CA SER A 46 -1.39 0.18 -12.22
C SER A 46 -0.28 -0.87 -12.29
N VAL A 47 -0.40 -1.79 -13.25
CA VAL A 47 0.56 -2.87 -13.55
C VAL A 47 0.75 -2.91 -15.06
N GLY A 48 2.00 -2.87 -15.56
CA GLY A 48 2.27 -2.95 -17.01
C GLY A 48 1.56 -1.88 -17.87
N GLY A 49 1.19 -0.73 -17.27
CA GLY A 49 0.38 0.31 -17.94
C GLY A 49 -1.14 0.11 -17.84
N ASN A 50 -1.62 -1.03 -17.35
CA ASN A 50 -3.04 -1.29 -17.10
C ASN A 50 -3.46 -0.72 -15.74
N ARG A 51 -4.41 0.22 -15.75
CA ARG A 51 -4.87 0.96 -14.57
C ARG A 51 -6.16 0.38 -13.99
N PHE A 52 -6.14 0.06 -12.70
CA PHE A 52 -7.30 -0.27 -11.88
C PHE A 52 -7.77 0.97 -11.14
N THR A 53 -8.88 1.55 -11.58
CA THR A 53 -9.49 2.71 -10.92
C THR A 53 -10.18 2.28 -9.64
N ILE A 54 -9.94 3.02 -8.55
CA ILE A 54 -10.62 2.80 -7.28
C ILE A 54 -11.65 3.90 -7.12
N GLY A 55 -12.92 3.51 -6.94
CA GLY A 55 -14.01 4.46 -6.76
C GLY A 55 -13.78 5.35 -5.54
N VAL A 56 -13.77 6.66 -5.76
CA VAL A 56 -13.75 7.64 -4.68
C VAL A 56 -15.16 8.14 -4.46
N ASN A 57 -15.73 7.88 -3.28
CA ASN A 57 -17.08 8.34 -2.94
C ASN A 57 -16.99 9.74 -2.32
N SER A 58 -17.04 10.77 -3.15
CA SER A 58 -17.00 12.18 -2.70
C SER A 58 -18.15 12.57 -1.77
N SER A 59 -19.24 11.79 -1.75
CA SER A 59 -20.45 12.04 -0.95
C SER A 59 -20.38 11.48 0.47
N GLN A 60 -19.32 10.76 0.84
CA GLN A 60 -19.18 10.21 2.19
C GLN A 60 -18.71 11.28 3.17
N ALA A 61 -19.33 11.30 4.36
CA ALA A 61 -18.94 12.18 5.47
C ALA A 61 -17.50 11.89 5.96
N PHE A 62 -17.03 10.66 5.72
CA PHE A 62 -15.69 10.22 6.04
C PHE A 62 -14.85 10.09 4.75
N LYS A 63 -13.62 10.59 4.78
CA LYS A 63 -12.74 10.65 3.60
C LYS A 63 -11.56 9.69 3.76
N GLY A 64 -11.19 9.08 2.65
CA GLY A 64 -10.02 8.19 2.55
C GLY A 64 -10.39 6.71 2.50
N ASN A 65 -9.69 5.98 1.64
CA ASN A 65 -9.93 4.57 1.32
C ASN A 65 -8.70 3.69 1.53
N VAL A 66 -7.58 4.26 2.01
CA VAL A 66 -6.36 3.54 2.38
C VAL A 66 -5.74 4.13 3.64
N ILE A 67 -5.06 3.30 4.43
CA ILE A 67 -4.29 3.69 5.61
C ILE A 67 -2.80 3.39 5.40
N ILE A 68 -1.94 4.15 6.05
CA ILE A 68 -0.51 3.82 6.19
C ILE A 68 -0.30 3.12 7.54
N ASP A 69 0.16 1.87 7.51
CA ASP A 69 0.39 1.08 8.72
C ASP A 69 1.73 0.33 8.65
N SER A 70 2.72 0.80 9.42
CA SER A 70 4.01 0.12 9.57
C SER A 70 3.95 -1.09 10.50
N GLY A 71 2.85 -1.29 11.22
CA GLY A 71 2.62 -2.44 12.09
C GLY A 71 2.18 -3.71 11.34
N THR A 72 1.85 -3.59 10.06
CA THR A 72 1.42 -4.71 9.21
C THR A 72 2.48 -5.04 8.16
N PRO A 73 3.00 -6.29 8.08
CA PRO A 73 4.06 -6.66 7.14
C PRO A 73 3.68 -6.63 5.66
N VAL A 74 2.38 -6.80 5.34
CA VAL A 74 1.88 -6.94 3.97
C VAL A 74 0.83 -5.87 3.65
N THR A 75 0.71 -5.52 2.38
CA THR A 75 -0.36 -4.62 1.91
C THR A 75 -1.63 -5.42 1.63
N PHE A 76 -2.73 -5.06 2.29
CA PHE A 76 -4.05 -5.64 2.03
C PHE A 76 -4.81 -4.82 0.98
N LEU A 77 -5.45 -5.52 0.05
CA LEU A 77 -6.37 -4.95 -0.93
C LEU A 77 -7.77 -5.59 -0.76
N PRO A 78 -8.86 -4.87 -1.08
CA PRO A 78 -10.18 -5.49 -1.20
C PRO A 78 -10.12 -6.69 -2.16
N ALA A 79 -10.83 -7.78 -1.84
CA ALA A 79 -10.70 -9.06 -2.53
C ALA A 79 -10.84 -8.96 -4.07
N ASP A 80 -11.83 -8.20 -4.54
CA ASP A 80 -12.07 -8.02 -5.98
C ASP A 80 -10.92 -7.26 -6.67
N LEU A 81 -10.37 -6.26 -5.99
CA LEU A 81 -9.22 -5.49 -6.47
C LEU A 81 -7.96 -6.36 -6.46
N TYR A 82 -7.73 -7.11 -5.39
CA TYR A 82 -6.59 -8.03 -5.26
C TYR A 82 -6.60 -9.05 -6.41
N THR A 83 -7.73 -9.71 -6.66
CA THR A 83 -7.87 -10.75 -7.68
C THR A 83 -7.50 -10.22 -9.07
N SER A 84 -8.02 -9.04 -9.42
CA SER A 84 -7.75 -8.40 -10.71
C SER A 84 -6.30 -7.92 -10.83
N PHE A 85 -5.75 -7.38 -9.75
CA PHE A 85 -4.37 -6.88 -9.67
C PHE A 85 -3.34 -8.03 -9.75
N GLU A 86 -3.57 -9.12 -9.03
CA GLU A 86 -2.72 -10.32 -9.05
C GLU A 86 -2.67 -10.94 -10.45
N ALA A 87 -3.82 -11.05 -11.13
CA ALA A 87 -3.89 -11.60 -12.48
C ALA A 87 -3.03 -10.79 -13.46
N GLU A 88 -3.03 -9.46 -13.35
CA GLU A 88 -2.22 -8.61 -14.22
C GLU A 88 -0.72 -8.66 -13.87
N ILE A 89 -0.37 -8.78 -12.58
CA ILE A 89 1.04 -9.02 -12.18
C ILE A 89 1.57 -10.31 -12.79
N ARG A 90 0.79 -11.40 -12.71
CA ARG A 90 1.20 -12.70 -13.26
C ARG A 90 1.39 -12.62 -14.78
N LYS A 91 0.50 -11.90 -15.46
CA LYS A 91 0.56 -11.68 -16.91
C LYS A 91 1.79 -10.85 -17.33
N GLU A 92 2.10 -9.77 -16.61
CA GLU A 92 3.24 -8.90 -16.92
C GLU A 92 4.59 -9.57 -16.61
N GLY A 93 4.66 -10.36 -15.54
CA GLY A 93 5.90 -10.97 -15.06
C GLY A 93 6.22 -12.37 -15.59
N ASP A 94 5.38 -12.97 -16.45
CA ASP A 94 5.42 -14.40 -16.82
C ASP A 94 5.56 -15.31 -15.58
N LEU A 95 4.90 -14.92 -14.48
CA LEU A 95 5.02 -15.61 -13.20
C LEU A 95 4.01 -16.76 -13.15
N LYS A 96 4.51 -17.98 -12.97
CA LYS A 96 3.64 -19.14 -12.72
C LYS A 96 3.03 -19.05 -11.32
N PRO A 97 1.75 -19.43 -11.13
CA PRO A 97 1.17 -19.53 -9.79
C PRO A 97 2.05 -20.41 -8.92
N THR A 98 2.53 -19.88 -7.80
CA THR A 98 3.07 -20.70 -6.72
C THR A 98 1.89 -21.32 -6.01
N ASP A 99 1.87 -22.64 -5.94
CA ASP A 99 0.80 -23.39 -5.30
C ASP A 99 0.78 -23.03 -3.80
N CYS A 100 -0.22 -22.25 -3.39
CA CYS A 100 -0.47 -21.99 -1.97
C CYS A 100 -1.25 -23.18 -1.40
N THR A 101 -0.59 -24.32 -1.23
CA THR A 101 -1.11 -25.35 -0.34
C THR A 101 -0.85 -24.86 1.08
N ALA A 102 -1.93 -24.48 1.78
CA ALA A 102 -1.87 -24.28 3.22
C ALA A 102 -1.31 -25.56 3.88
N GLN A 103 -0.21 -25.40 4.62
CA GLN A 103 0.11 -26.33 5.71
C GLN A 103 -0.78 -25.99 6.91
#